data_AF-A0A653C5X5-F1
#
_entry.id   AF-A0A653C5X5-F1
#
_cell.length_a   1.000
_cell.length_b   1.000
_cell.length_c   1.000
_cell.angle_alpha   90.00
_cell.angle_beta   90.00
_cell.angle_gamma   90.00
#
_symmetry.space_group_name_H-M   'P 1'
#
loop_
_entity.id
_entity.type
_entity.pdbx_description
1 polymer ?
#
loop_
_entity_poly.entity_id
_entity_poly.type
_entity_poly.pdbx_seq_one_letter_code
_entity_poly.pdbx_strand_id
1 'polypeptide(L)'
;MEEVDKIIIDSLKQLECEFEEDIVTLKQFNADMVVKAVSCCLEAITPDVSLPKKLPPSMIARLKTASDIAEHIKDLGFRGDMGYQTILYCNEVEIRRVFMFLIERLPREANKTVAPIEQTGYVPRLVKSIEENLRESLTQFWVPSFFLKNGIRTCGDVENGQFFGKLSSIRDCHFRYP
;
A
#
# COMPACT_ATOMS: atom_id res chain seq x y z
N MET A 1 -19.06 4.67 -24.49
CA MET A 1 -17.64 5.02 -24.78
C MET A 1 -17.21 6.23 -23.97
N GLU A 2 -17.97 7.34 -24.00
CA GLU A 2 -17.65 8.55 -23.23
C GLU A 2 -17.80 8.38 -21.70
N GLU A 3 -18.64 7.46 -21.23
CA GLU A 3 -18.81 7.19 -19.79
C GLU A 3 -17.54 6.65 -19.13
N VAL A 4 -16.79 5.79 -19.82
CA VAL A 4 -15.52 5.25 -19.31
C VAL A 4 -14.49 6.36 -19.19
N ASP A 5 -14.45 7.26 -20.16
CA ASP A 5 -13.53 8.41 -20.17
C ASP A 5 -13.81 9.33 -18.98
N LYS A 6 -15.09 9.59 -18.66
CA LYS A 6 -15.50 10.37 -17.47
C LYS A 6 -15.02 9.71 -16.17
N ILE A 7 -15.22 8.40 -16.01
CA ILE A 7 -14.77 7.67 -14.82
C ILE A 7 -13.24 7.76 -14.67
N ILE A 8 -12.50 7.64 -15.78
CA ILE A 8 -11.04 7.76 -15.77
C ILE A 8 -10.63 9.17 -15.33
N ILE A 9 -11.23 10.21 -15.90
CA ILE A 9 -10.92 11.61 -15.57
C ILE A 9 -11.25 11.90 -14.10
N ASP A 10 -12.40 11.46 -13.60
CA ASP A 10 -12.78 11.64 -12.20
C ASP A 10 -11.82 10.94 -11.25
N SER A 11 -11.34 9.73 -11.62
CA SER A 11 -10.34 9.00 -10.84
C SER A 11 -9.00 9.73 -10.83
N LEU A 12 -8.56 10.26 -11.97
CA LEU A 12 -7.30 11.03 -12.06
C LEU A 12 -7.37 12.35 -11.27
N LYS A 13 -8.54 13.00 -11.22
CA LYS A 13 -8.77 14.20 -10.39
C LYS A 13 -8.69 13.89 -8.90
N GLN A 14 -9.17 12.72 -8.46
CA GLN A 14 -9.07 12.29 -7.06
C GLN A 14 -7.62 12.06 -6.59
N LEU A 15 -6.72 11.72 -7.51
CA LEU A 15 -5.31 11.46 -7.22
C LEU A 15 -4.45 12.74 -7.19
N GLU A 16 -5.08 13.91 -7.15
CA GLU A 16 -4.43 15.22 -7.21
C GLU A 16 -3.44 15.36 -8.39
N CYS A 17 -3.68 14.64 -9.50
CA CYS A 17 -2.92 14.91 -10.71
C CYS A 17 -3.38 16.28 -11.25
N GLU A 18 -2.61 17.33 -10.96
CA GLU A 18 -2.95 18.70 -11.34
C GLU A 18 -2.92 18.84 -12.88
N PHE A 19 -4.09 18.94 -13.51
CA PHE A 19 -4.22 19.26 -14.92
C PHE A 19 -4.60 20.74 -15.05
N GLU A 20 -3.86 21.50 -15.86
CA GLU A 20 -4.13 22.93 -16.09
C GLU A 20 -5.40 23.17 -16.93
N GLU A 21 -5.90 22.13 -17.61
CA GLU A 21 -7.06 22.20 -18.49
C GLU A 21 -8.17 21.27 -17.98
N ASP A 22 -9.43 21.75 -18.04
CA ASP A 22 -10.62 20.92 -17.82
C ASP A 22 -10.81 19.96 -18.99
N ILE A 23 -10.05 18.87 -18.98
CA ILE A 23 -10.11 17.81 -19.98
C ILE A 23 -11.45 17.09 -19.83
N VAL A 24 -12.23 17.05 -20.91
CA VAL A 24 -13.55 16.40 -20.96
C VAL A 24 -13.46 15.00 -21.58
N THR A 25 -12.47 14.78 -22.46
CA THR A 25 -12.35 13.55 -23.24
C THR A 25 -10.90 13.10 -23.36
N LEU A 26 -10.66 11.77 -23.38
CA LEU A 26 -9.32 11.20 -23.52
C LEU A 26 -8.57 11.62 -24.81
N LYS A 27 -9.28 12.13 -25.83
CA LYS A 27 -8.69 12.65 -27.07
C LYS A 27 -7.82 13.89 -26.89
N GLN A 28 -8.05 14.64 -25.81
CA GLN A 28 -7.30 15.86 -25.50
C GLN A 28 -5.99 15.56 -24.78
N PHE A 29 -5.72 14.29 -24.45
CA PHE A 29 -4.47 13.92 -23.79
C PHE A 29 -3.29 14.02 -24.76
N ASN A 30 -2.33 14.87 -24.40
CA ASN A 30 -1.01 14.90 -25.02
C ASN A 30 -0.08 13.88 -24.34
N ALA A 31 1.00 13.48 -25.02
CA ALA A 31 1.98 12.52 -24.51
C ALA A 31 2.55 12.93 -23.14
N ASP A 32 2.77 14.24 -22.92
CA ASP A 32 3.24 14.77 -21.64
C ASP A 32 2.21 14.57 -20.52
N MET A 33 0.92 14.77 -20.83
CA MET A 33 -0.18 14.55 -19.88
C MET A 33 -0.36 13.07 -19.56
N VAL A 34 -0.21 12.19 -20.56
CA VAL A 34 -0.29 10.74 -20.36
C VAL A 34 0.83 10.26 -19.45
N VAL A 35 2.08 10.68 -19.71
CA VAL A 35 3.23 10.31 -18.87
C VAL A 35 3.05 10.83 -17.45
N LYS A 36 2.60 12.08 -17.28
CA LYS A 36 2.31 12.65 -15.96
C LYS A 36 1.23 11.84 -15.22
N ALA A 37 0.11 11.54 -15.87
CA ALA A 37 -0.99 10.79 -15.28
C ALA A 37 -0.59 9.36 -14.93
N VAL A 38 0.15 8.67 -15.80
CA VAL A 38 0.65 7.32 -15.55
C VAL A 38 1.66 7.30 -14.40
N SER A 39 2.59 8.27 -14.35
CA SER A 39 3.53 8.41 -13.23
C SER A 39 2.80 8.63 -11.91
N CYS A 40 1.77 9.47 -11.91
CA CYS A 40 0.90 9.75 -10.76
C CYS A 40 0.18 8.46 -10.28
N CYS A 41 -0.38 7.68 -11.20
CA CYS A 41 -0.99 6.38 -10.88
C CYS A 41 0.02 5.37 -10.33
N LEU A 42 1.23 5.31 -10.90
CA LEU A 42 2.28 4.37 -10.46
C LEU A 42 2.81 4.72 -9.07
N GLU A 43 3.01 6.01 -8.77
CA GLU A 43 3.37 6.49 -7.42
C GLU A 43 2.31 6.10 -6.38
N ALA A 44 1.02 6.15 -6.74
CA ALA A 44 -0.07 5.76 -5.85
C ALA A 44 -0.13 4.24 -5.60
N ILE A 45 0.24 3.41 -6.58
CA ILE A 45 0.24 1.94 -6.45
C ILE A 45 1.51 1.47 -5.72
N THR A 46 2.66 2.00 -6.09
CA THR A 46 3.96 1.61 -5.58
C THR A 46 4.75 2.87 -5.20
N PRO A 47 4.73 3.29 -3.92
CA PRO A 47 5.38 4.53 -3.48
C PRO A 47 6.90 4.53 -3.63
N ASP A 48 7.51 3.36 -3.88
CA ASP A 48 8.96 3.20 -4.07
C ASP A 48 9.44 3.60 -5.48
N VAL A 49 8.53 3.74 -6.45
CA VAL A 49 8.87 4.01 -7.85
C VAL A 49 8.76 5.50 -8.14
N SER A 50 9.90 6.20 -8.18
CA SER A 50 9.97 7.61 -8.57
C SER A 50 10.25 7.74 -10.07
N LEU A 51 9.19 8.05 -10.84
CA LEU A 51 9.29 8.24 -12.29
C LEU A 51 9.26 9.74 -12.64
N PRO A 52 9.90 10.13 -13.76
CA PRO A 52 9.89 11.52 -14.20
C PRO A 52 8.49 11.94 -14.68
N LYS A 53 7.92 12.96 -14.02
CA LYS A 53 6.59 13.53 -14.34
C LYS A 53 6.54 14.34 -15.64
N LYS A 54 7.69 14.59 -16.28
CA LYS A 54 7.80 15.34 -17.54
C LYS A 54 8.71 14.61 -18.52
N LEU A 55 8.29 14.57 -19.78
CA LEU A 55 9.12 14.02 -20.85
C LEU A 55 10.31 14.95 -21.13
N PRO A 56 11.52 14.40 -21.32
CA PRO A 56 12.68 15.19 -21.74
C PRO A 56 12.52 15.71 -23.18
N PRO A 57 13.20 16.81 -23.55
CA PRO A 57 13.08 17.38 -24.90
C PRO A 57 13.72 16.52 -25.99
N SER A 58 14.66 15.63 -25.64
CA SER A 58 15.35 14.75 -26.59
C SER A 58 14.51 13.52 -26.95
N MET A 59 14.29 13.27 -28.24
CA MET A 59 13.48 12.14 -28.73
C MET A 59 13.98 10.77 -28.21
N ILE A 60 15.29 10.55 -28.18
CA ILE A 60 15.86 9.29 -27.69
C ILE A 60 15.58 9.11 -26.20
N ALA A 61 15.68 10.20 -25.42
CA ALA A 61 15.37 10.17 -24.01
C ALA A 61 13.87 9.90 -23.77
N ARG A 62 12.98 10.47 -24.60
CA ARG A 62 11.53 10.19 -24.55
C ARG A 62 11.22 8.72 -24.80
N LEU A 63 11.90 8.10 -25.78
CA LEU A 63 11.72 6.67 -26.09
C LEU A 63 12.14 5.80 -24.91
N LYS A 64 13.29 6.09 -24.28
CA LYS A 64 13.76 5.38 -23.08
C LYS A 64 12.79 5.52 -21.91
N THR A 65 12.39 6.76 -21.58
CA THR A 65 11.42 6.99 -20.50
C THR A 65 10.10 6.27 -20.76
N ALA A 66 9.60 6.30 -22.00
CA ALA A 66 8.37 5.60 -22.35
C ALA A 66 8.51 4.07 -22.32
N SER A 67 9.66 3.51 -22.70
CA SER A 67 9.93 2.08 -22.56
C SER A 67 10.01 1.66 -21.10
N ASP A 68 10.68 2.45 -20.27
CA ASP A 68 10.85 2.16 -18.83
C ASP A 68 9.46 2.16 -18.15
N ILE A 69 8.62 3.17 -18.41
CA ILE A 69 7.24 3.21 -17.90
C ILE A 69 6.43 2.00 -18.38
N ALA A 70 6.55 1.63 -19.66
CA ALA A 70 5.83 0.48 -20.20
C ALA A 70 6.27 -0.85 -19.57
N GLU A 71 7.55 -1.00 -19.23
CA GLU A 71 8.08 -2.16 -18.51
C GLU A 71 7.51 -2.25 -17.10
N HIS A 72 7.51 -1.14 -16.35
CA HIS A 72 6.92 -1.11 -15.01
C HIS A 72 5.43 -1.50 -15.02
N ILE A 73 4.65 -1.06 -16.02
CA ILE A 73 3.23 -1.43 -16.11
C ILE A 73 3.05 -2.91 -16.51
N LYS A 74 3.95 -3.46 -17.32
CA LYS A 74 3.96 -4.90 -17.63
C LYS A 74 4.29 -5.74 -16.40
N ASP A 75 5.22 -5.29 -15.58
CA ASP A 75 5.59 -5.96 -14.33
C ASP A 75 4.44 -6.01 -13.32
N LEU A 76 3.54 -5.00 -13.34
CA LEU A 76 2.27 -5.03 -12.59
C LEU A 76 1.25 -6.05 -13.11
N GLY A 77 1.54 -6.73 -14.23
CA GLY A 77 0.74 -7.79 -14.82
C GLY A 77 -0.24 -7.32 -15.90
N PHE A 78 0.06 -6.21 -16.59
CA PHE A 78 -0.74 -5.78 -17.74
C PHE A 78 -0.65 -6.79 -18.89
N ARG A 79 -1.79 -7.32 -19.34
CA ARG A 79 -1.85 -8.37 -20.38
C ARG A 79 -1.86 -7.86 -21.82
N GLY A 80 -1.86 -6.54 -22.03
CA GLY A 80 -1.84 -5.95 -23.36
C GLY A 80 -0.42 -5.64 -23.84
N ASP A 81 -0.24 -5.56 -25.16
CA ASP A 81 1.01 -5.11 -25.77
C ASP A 81 1.18 -3.60 -25.57
N MET A 82 1.83 -3.23 -24.47
CA MET A 82 2.24 -1.85 -24.23
C MET A 82 3.65 -1.62 -24.76
N GLY A 83 3.82 -0.62 -25.63
CA GLY A 83 5.12 -0.15 -26.08
C GLY A 83 5.23 1.36 -25.97
N TYR A 84 6.43 1.88 -26.28
CA TYR A 84 6.68 3.32 -26.34
C TYR A 84 5.73 4.03 -27.31
N GLN A 85 5.30 3.34 -28.38
CA GLN A 85 4.38 3.89 -29.38
C GLN A 85 3.03 4.30 -28.78
N THR A 86 2.50 3.52 -27.83
CA THR A 86 1.22 3.80 -27.18
C THR A 86 1.26 5.11 -26.41
N ILE A 87 2.37 5.38 -25.70
CA ILE A 87 2.57 6.58 -24.89
C ILE A 87 2.91 7.79 -25.77
N LEU A 88 3.81 7.63 -26.76
CA LEU A 88 4.24 8.75 -27.61
C LEU A 88 3.16 9.20 -28.62
N TYR A 89 2.45 8.26 -29.23
CA TYR A 89 1.44 8.56 -30.26
C TYR A 89 0.02 8.63 -29.74
N CYS A 90 -0.17 8.44 -28.43
CA CYS A 90 -1.43 8.56 -27.74
C CYS A 90 -2.60 7.82 -28.42
N ASN A 91 -2.44 6.51 -28.66
CA ASN A 91 -3.53 5.71 -29.20
C ASN A 91 -4.67 5.60 -28.17
N GLU A 92 -5.82 6.22 -28.47
CA GLU A 92 -6.98 6.34 -27.59
C GLU A 92 -7.46 4.98 -27.03
N VAL A 93 -7.48 3.94 -27.87
CA VAL A 93 -8.00 2.62 -27.47
C VAL A 93 -7.10 1.96 -26.44
N GLU A 94 -5.78 2.04 -26.66
CA GLU A 94 -4.78 1.44 -25.79
C GLU A 94 -4.62 2.26 -24.51
N ILE A 95 -4.60 3.60 -24.60
CA ILE A 95 -4.57 4.48 -23.42
C ILE A 95 -5.74 4.20 -22.48
N ARG A 96 -6.96 4.06 -23.03
CA ARG A 96 -8.14 3.75 -22.22
C ARG A 96 -7.98 2.42 -21.49
N ARG A 97 -7.47 1.38 -22.15
CA ARG A 97 -7.22 0.06 -21.53
C ARG A 97 -6.19 0.15 -20.42
N VAL A 98 -5.12 0.93 -20.64
CA VAL A 98 -4.06 1.13 -19.65
C VAL A 98 -4.58 1.87 -18.42
N PHE A 99 -5.28 2.99 -18.59
CA PHE A 99 -5.83 3.73 -17.45
C PHE A 99 -6.88 2.93 -16.70
N MET A 100 -7.73 2.18 -17.39
CA MET A 100 -8.70 1.30 -16.73
C MET A 100 -8.00 0.24 -15.87
N PHE A 101 -6.94 -0.39 -16.39
CA PHE A 101 -6.13 -1.34 -15.62
C PHE A 101 -5.44 -0.69 -14.43
N LEU A 102 -4.84 0.49 -14.62
CA LEU A 102 -4.18 1.22 -13.53
C LEU A 102 -5.19 1.58 -12.44
N ILE A 103 -6.34 2.15 -12.79
CA ILE A 103 -7.39 2.57 -11.83
C ILE A 103 -7.97 1.39 -11.06
N GLU A 104 -8.07 0.21 -11.67
CA GLU A 104 -8.47 -1.01 -10.95
C GLU A 104 -7.43 -1.46 -9.90
N ARG A 105 -6.15 -1.10 -10.12
CA ARG A 105 -5.02 -1.45 -9.24
C ARG A 105 -4.62 -0.36 -8.27
N LEU A 106 -5.09 0.86 -8.50
CA LEU A 106 -4.97 1.91 -7.52
C LEU A 106 -5.55 1.43 -6.19
N PRO A 107 -4.88 1.73 -5.07
CA PRO A 107 -5.49 1.54 -3.76
C PRO A 107 -6.70 2.46 -3.75
N ARG A 108 -7.87 1.91 -4.11
CA ARG A 108 -9.13 2.64 -4.07
C ARG A 108 -9.19 3.22 -2.68
N GLU A 109 -9.17 4.55 -2.60
CA GLU A 109 -9.52 5.32 -1.40
C GLU A 109 -10.63 4.56 -0.69
N ALA A 110 -10.22 3.87 0.36
CA ALA A 110 -11.11 3.08 1.16
C ALA A 110 -12.09 4.09 1.74
N ASN A 111 -13.32 4.05 1.26
CA ASN A 111 -14.45 4.80 1.81
C ASN A 111 -14.46 6.28 1.42
N LYS A 112 -15.15 6.57 0.33
CA LYS A 112 -16.02 7.75 0.25
C LYS A 112 -16.86 7.79 1.53
N THR A 113 -16.43 8.56 2.53
CA THR A 113 -17.26 9.17 3.56
C THR A 113 -18.45 8.32 4.04
N VAL A 114 -18.19 7.09 4.44
CA VAL A 114 -19.04 6.36 5.36
C VAL A 114 -18.11 5.98 6.50
N ALA A 115 -18.40 6.54 7.68
CA ALA A 115 -17.73 6.16 8.92
C ALA A 115 -17.54 4.63 8.94
N PRO A 116 -16.34 4.10 9.27
CA PRO A 116 -16.13 2.66 9.34
C PRO A 116 -16.82 2.15 10.60
N ILE A 117 -18.14 2.02 10.52
CA ILE A 117 -18.98 1.37 11.51
C ILE A 117 -19.32 0.01 10.92
N GLU A 118 -18.68 -1.01 11.52
CA GLU A 118 -19.12 -2.41 11.62
C GLU A 118 -19.06 -3.19 10.30
N GLN A 119 -18.03 -4.00 10.04
CA GLN A 119 -17.88 -5.35 10.62
C GLN A 119 -16.40 -5.79 10.56
N THR A 120 -15.54 -5.15 11.34
CA THR A 120 -14.21 -5.72 11.60
C THR A 120 -14.42 -6.93 12.51
N GLY A 121 -14.32 -8.14 11.96
CA GLY A 121 -14.46 -9.38 12.72
C GLY A 121 -13.54 -9.44 13.95
N TYR A 122 -13.78 -10.42 14.82
CA TYR A 122 -13.01 -10.60 16.05
C TYR A 122 -11.48 -10.65 15.81
N VAL A 123 -11.06 -11.34 14.74
CA VAL A 123 -9.65 -11.54 14.38
C VAL A 123 -8.93 -10.22 14.07
N PRO A 124 -9.39 -9.36 13.15
CA PRO A 124 -8.70 -8.10 12.88
C PRO A 124 -8.68 -7.14 14.09
N ARG A 125 -9.69 -7.18 14.98
CA ARG A 125 -9.65 -6.44 16.26
C ARG A 125 -8.54 -6.95 17.19
N LEU A 126 -8.36 -8.27 17.27
CA LEU A 126 -7.26 -8.87 18.03
C LEU A 126 -5.90 -8.49 17.45
N VAL A 127 -5.74 -8.57 16.13
CA VAL A 127 -4.47 -8.23 15.47
C VAL A 127 -4.07 -6.79 15.79
N LYS A 128 -5.03 -5.85 15.70
CA LYS A 128 -4.78 -4.45 16.07
C LYS A 128 -4.39 -4.29 17.55
N SER A 129 -5.06 -5.01 18.45
CA SER A 129 -4.72 -4.96 19.88
C SER A 129 -3.35 -5.57 20.20
N ILE A 130 -2.95 -6.63 19.48
CA ILE A 130 -1.60 -7.22 19.59
C ILE A 130 -0.55 -6.22 19.08
N GLU A 131 -0.82 -5.56 17.95
CA GLU A 131 0.07 -4.56 17.37
C GLU A 131 0.30 -3.38 18.32
N GLU A 132 -0.76 -2.86 18.93
CA GLU A 132 -0.69 -1.80 19.93
C GLU A 132 0.13 -2.23 21.15
N ASN A 133 -0.13 -3.42 21.71
CA ASN A 133 0.63 -3.96 22.85
C ASN A 133 2.12 -4.20 22.52
N LEU A 134 2.42 -4.69 21.32
CA LEU A 134 3.80 -4.90 20.88
C LEU A 134 4.52 -3.56 20.73
N ARG A 135 3.86 -2.55 20.16
CA ARG A 135 4.43 -1.21 20.01
C ARG A 135 4.79 -0.62 21.38
N GLU A 136 3.89 -0.72 22.36
CA GLU A 136 4.17 -0.28 23.72
C GLU A 136 5.32 -1.08 24.35
N SER A 137 5.32 -2.41 24.20
CA SER A 137 6.35 -3.29 24.75
C SER A 137 7.74 -3.03 24.17
N LEU A 138 7.82 -2.70 22.88
CA LEU A 138 9.09 -2.38 22.21
C LEU A 138 9.66 -1.02 22.64
N THR A 139 8.83 -0.09 23.10
CA THR A 139 9.29 1.18 23.66
C THR A 139 9.80 1.06 25.10
N GLN A 140 9.46 -0.03 25.78
CA GLN A 140 9.94 -0.30 27.14
C GLN A 140 11.34 -0.90 27.10
N PHE A 141 12.14 -0.59 28.13
CA PHE A 141 13.43 -1.26 28.32
C PHE A 141 13.22 -2.75 28.52
N TRP A 142 14.11 -3.56 27.97
CA TRP A 142 14.08 -5.00 28.18
C TRP A 142 14.37 -5.31 29.65
N VAL A 143 13.39 -5.93 30.33
CA VAL A 143 13.50 -6.34 31.73
C VAL A 143 13.43 -7.87 31.79
N PRO A 144 14.37 -8.55 32.46
CA PRO A 144 14.31 -10.00 32.65
C PRO A 144 12.98 -10.43 33.29
N SER A 145 12.45 -11.59 32.85
CA SER A 145 11.12 -12.10 33.24
C SER A 145 10.91 -12.23 34.75
N PHE A 146 11.97 -12.40 35.53
CA PHE A 146 11.91 -12.50 36.99
C PHE A 146 11.46 -11.22 37.69
N PHE A 147 11.73 -10.04 37.10
CA PHE A 147 11.35 -8.75 37.68
C PHE A 147 9.93 -8.31 37.30
N LEU A 148 9.27 -9.03 36.39
CA LEU A 148 7.89 -8.76 36.00
C LEU A 148 6.93 -9.36 37.03
N LYS A 149 6.00 -8.53 37.52
CA LYS A 149 4.95 -8.94 38.48
C LYS A 149 4.09 -10.10 37.94
N ASN A 150 3.88 -10.14 36.62
CA ASN A 150 3.09 -11.14 35.91
C ASN A 150 3.94 -11.95 34.91
N GLY A 151 5.25 -12.08 35.14
CA GLY A 151 6.15 -12.82 34.26
C GLY A 151 5.95 -14.33 34.34
N ILE A 152 6.05 -15.02 33.20
CA ILE A 152 6.14 -16.49 33.17
C ILE A 152 7.50 -16.87 33.75
N ARG A 153 7.48 -17.59 34.87
CA ARG A 153 8.69 -18.15 35.51
C ARG A 153 8.70 -19.66 35.27
N THR A 154 9.68 -20.15 34.54
CA THR A 154 9.97 -21.59 34.49
C THR A 154 10.64 -21.96 35.81
N CYS A 155 9.84 -22.31 36.82
CA CYS A 155 10.39 -22.96 38.01
C CYS A 155 10.68 -24.42 37.61
N GLY A 156 11.95 -24.81 37.64
CA GLY A 156 12.40 -26.12 37.17
C GLY A 156 11.58 -27.27 37.75
N ASP A 157 11.25 -28.23 36.88
CA ASP A 157 10.77 -29.61 37.12
C ASP A 157 10.09 -29.88 38.46
N VAL A 158 9.01 -29.14 38.76
CA VAL A 158 8.03 -29.62 39.74
C VAL A 158 6.69 -29.66 39.04
N GLU A 159 6.31 -30.88 38.65
CA GLU A 159 4.98 -31.26 38.17
C GLU A 159 3.93 -30.98 39.26
N ASN A 160 3.57 -29.71 39.45
CA ASN A 160 2.44 -29.33 40.27
C ASN A 160 1.43 -28.63 39.38
N GLY A 161 0.54 -29.44 38.81
CA GLY A 161 -0.63 -28.94 38.10
C GLY A 161 -1.50 -28.12 39.05
N GLN A 162 -1.46 -26.79 38.93
CA GLN A 162 -2.45 -25.91 39.52
C GLN A 162 -2.81 -24.76 38.58
N PHE A 163 -4.00 -24.92 38.00
CA PHE A 163 -5.06 -23.92 37.83
C PHE A 163 -4.64 -22.48 37.50
N PHE A 164 -4.93 -22.09 36.26
CA PHE A 164 -5.23 -20.70 35.90
C PHE A 164 -6.27 -20.13 36.87
N GLY A 165 -5.90 -19.11 37.66
CA GLY A 165 -6.88 -18.24 38.31
C GLY A 165 -6.69 -17.88 39.78
N LYS A 166 -5.64 -18.34 40.47
CA LYS A 166 -5.32 -17.81 41.82
C LYS A 166 -3.85 -17.42 41.92
N LEU A 167 -3.61 -16.13 42.16
CA LEU A 167 -2.35 -15.64 42.71
C LEU A 167 -2.17 -16.23 44.12
N SER A 168 -1.66 -17.45 44.21
CA SER A 168 -0.93 -17.86 45.40
C SER A 168 0.37 -17.06 45.40
N SER A 169 0.58 -16.26 46.44
CA SER A 169 1.87 -15.66 46.76
C SER A 169 2.87 -16.80 46.95
N ILE A 170 3.63 -17.13 45.91
CA ILE A 170 4.65 -18.19 45.96
C ILE A 170 5.86 -17.58 46.64
N ARG A 171 6.10 -18.04 47.86
CA ARG A 171 7.26 -17.71 48.69
C ARG A 171 8.54 -18.07 47.95
N ASP A 172 9.52 -17.19 48.11
CA ASP A 172 10.90 -17.24 47.64
C ASP A 172 11.35 -18.58 47.05
N CYS A 173 11.45 -18.63 45.72
CA CYS A 173 12.25 -19.65 45.05
C CYS A 173 13.70 -19.46 45.47
N HIS A 174 14.17 -20.28 46.42
CA HIS A 174 15.55 -20.29 46.86
C HIS A 174 16.44 -20.75 45.70
N PHE A 175 17.22 -19.83 45.14
CA PHE A 175 18.27 -20.13 44.17
C PHE A 175 19.36 -20.95 44.89
N ARG A 176 19.42 -22.26 44.64
CA ARG A 176 20.65 -23.03 44.83
C ARG A 176 21.51 -22.83 43.59
N TYR A 177 22.54 -22.00 43.72
CA TYR A 177 23.64 -21.96 42.76
C TYR A 177 24.53 -23.20 42.94
N PRO A 178 25.04 -23.82 41.86
CA PRO A 178 26.24 -24.67 41.92
C PRO A 178 27.51 -23.84 42.12
#